data_AF-A0A8T5E5Y4-F1
#
_entry.id   AF-A0A8T5E5Y4-F1
#
_cell.length_a   1.000
_cell.length_b   1.000
_cell.length_c   1.000
_cell.angle_alpha   90.00
_cell.angle_beta   90.00
_cell.angle_gamma   90.00
#
_symmetry.space_group_name_H-M   'P 1'
#
loop_
_entity.id
_entity.type
_entity.pdbx_description
1 polymer ?
#
loop_
_entity_poly.entity_id
_entity_poly.type
_entity_poly.pdbx_seq_one_letter_code
_entity_poly.pdbx_strand_id
1 'polypeptide(L)' 'MHRAQSSTRKYEEYAYVLDFDPRGKSSTIRGKNGIIITALGEDGLTILEVLGISNSTFEIGEKIYIGKTDRTKILSV' A
#
# COMPACT_ATOMS: atom_id res chain seq x y z
N MET A 1 25.69 21.64 17.38
CA MET A 1 24.66 21.35 16.37
C MET A 1 23.80 20.21 16.89
N HIS A 2 22.55 20.48 17.31
CA HIS A 2 21.62 19.41 17.67
C HIS A 2 21.22 18.67 16.39
N ARG A 3 21.70 17.43 16.24
CA ARG A 3 21.22 16.52 15.20
C ARG A 3 19.73 16.29 15.49
N ALA A 4 18.85 16.81 14.63
CA ALA A 4 17.43 16.51 14.70
C ALA A 4 17.31 14.98 14.81
N GLN A 5 16.79 14.50 15.95
CA GLN A 5 16.46 13.09 16.13
C GLN A 5 15.67 12.68 14.89
N SER A 6 16.14 11.65 14.18
CA SER A 6 15.33 11.05 13.12
C SER A 6 14.01 10.67 13.78
N SER A 7 12.96 11.44 13.55
CA SER A 7 11.62 10.94 13.82
C SER A 7 11.57 9.63 13.06
N THR A 8 11.44 8.52 13.78
CA THR A 8 11.18 7.24 13.16
C THR A 8 9.90 7.46 12.38
N ARG A 9 9.99 7.72 11.06
CA ARG A 9 8.81 7.92 10.23
C ARG A 9 7.97 6.67 10.45
N LYS A 10 6.83 6.85 11.13
CA LYS A 10 5.90 5.77 11.39
C LYS A 10 5.31 5.44 10.01
N TYR A 11 5.61 4.24 9.53
CA TYR A 11 4.98 3.76 8.30
C TYR A 11 3.49 3.52 8.56
N GLU A 12 2.69 3.62 7.51
CA GLU A 12 1.28 3.25 7.55
C GLU A 12 1.18 1.73 7.76
N GLU A 13 0.35 1.28 8.69
CA GLU A 13 0.07 -0.15 8.92
C GLU A 13 -1.18 -0.61 8.18
N TYR A 14 -2.14 0.31 7.98
CA TYR A 14 -3.38 0.07 7.25
C TYR A 14 -3.64 1.17 6.24
N ALA A 15 -4.39 0.82 5.20
CA ALA A 15 -4.89 1.76 4.21
C ALA A 15 -6.29 1.37 3.74
N TYR A 16 -7.00 2.32 3.14
CA TYR A 16 -8.31 2.12 2.53
C TYR A 16 -8.21 2.15 1.02
N VAL A 17 -8.80 1.18 0.33
CA VAL A 17 -8.81 1.10 -1.13
C VAL A 17 -9.61 2.27 -1.71
N LEU A 18 -9.01 3.05 -2.60
CA LEU A 18 -9.68 4.13 -3.34
C LEU A 18 -10.09 3.67 -4.74
N ASP A 19 -9.19 2.95 -5.42
CA ASP A 19 -9.38 2.40 -6.75
C ASP A 19 -8.40 1.24 -7.00
N PHE A 20 -8.64 0.40 -8.01
CA PHE A 20 -7.70 -0.64 -8.39
C PHE A 20 -7.80 -1.05 -9.87
N ASP A 21 -6.64 -1.38 -10.48
CA ASP A 21 -6.53 -2.00 -11.79
C ASP A 21 -6.11 -3.47 -11.63
N PRO A 22 -6.99 -4.44 -11.91
CA PRO A 22 -6.69 -5.88 -11.79
C PRO A 22 -5.55 -6.38 -12.68
N ARG A 23 -5.20 -5.66 -13.75
CA ARG A 23 -4.15 -6.03 -14.72
C ARG A 23 -3.19 -4.87 -14.96
N GLY A 24 -3.00 -4.05 -13.94
CA GLY A 24 -2.15 -2.88 -13.99
C GLY A 24 -0.67 -3.22 -14.05
N LYS A 25 0.10 -2.21 -14.45
CA LYS A 25 1.56 -2.19 -14.38
C LYS A 25 1.97 -1.17 -13.34
N SER A 26 2.70 -1.62 -12.33
CA SER A 26 3.13 -0.74 -11.25
C SER A 26 4.07 0.35 -11.79
N SER A 27 3.83 1.58 -11.35
CA SER A 27 4.67 2.74 -11.67
C SER A 27 5.83 2.87 -10.68
N THR A 28 5.62 2.45 -9.44
CA THR A 28 6.58 2.56 -8.33
C THR A 28 7.45 1.30 -8.20
N ILE A 29 6.90 0.12 -8.52
CA ILE A 29 7.58 -1.17 -8.39
C ILE A 29 7.98 -1.68 -9.78
N ARG A 30 9.21 -1.37 -10.16
CA ARG A 30 9.74 -1.63 -11.51
C ARG A 30 9.54 -3.08 -11.95
N GLY A 31 8.83 -3.25 -13.06
CA GLY A 31 8.65 -4.55 -13.73
C GLY A 31 7.59 -5.46 -13.08
N LYS A 32 6.81 -4.97 -12.12
CA LYS A 32 5.69 -5.72 -11.55
C LYS A 32 4.38 -5.35 -12.23
N ASN A 33 3.67 -6.38 -12.66
CA ASN A 33 2.29 -6.31 -13.12
C ASN A 33 1.42 -7.10 -12.15
N GLY A 34 0.16 -6.74 -12.03
CA GLY A 34 -0.79 -7.42 -11.16
C GLY A 34 -1.95 -6.52 -10.80
N ILE A 35 -2.56 -6.77 -9.64
CA ILE A 35 -3.60 -5.90 -9.11
C ILE A 35 -2.93 -4.68 -8.50
N ILE A 36 -3.01 -3.54 -9.17
CA ILE A 36 -2.45 -2.27 -8.69
C ILE A 36 -3.55 -1.52 -7.99
N ILE A 37 -3.33 -1.15 -6.74
CA ILE A 37 -4.33 -0.55 -5.86
C ILE A 37 -3.86 0.86 -5.53
N THR A 38 -4.73 1.84 -5.72
CA THR A 38 -4.55 3.17 -5.14
C THR A 38 -5.24 3.19 -3.79
N ALA A 39 -4.52 3.50 -2.73
CA ALA A 39 -5.03 3.44 -1.35
C ALA A 39 -4.67 4.69 -0.54
N LEU A 40 -5.45 4.93 0.52
CA LEU A 40 -5.26 6.02 1.48
C LEU A 40 -4.81 5.45 2.83
N GLY A 41 -3.62 5.84 3.30
CA GLY A 41 -3.10 5.48 4.62
C GLY A 41 -4.04 5.91 5.74
N GLU A 42 -4.23 5.03 6.73
CA GLU A 42 -5.17 5.26 7.83
C GLU A 42 -4.71 6.38 8.78
N ASP A 43 -3.42 6.42 9.13
CA ASP A 43 -2.92 7.35 10.15
C ASP A 43 -2.52 8.69 9.54
N GLY A 44 -1.77 8.65 8.43
CA GLY A 44 -1.18 9.83 7.81
C GLY A 44 -1.96 10.39 6.63
N LEU A 45 -3.05 9.74 6.21
CA LEU A 45 -3.79 10.08 4.98
C LEU A 45 -2.88 10.11 3.75
N THR A 46 -1.86 9.26 3.75
CA THR A 46 -0.87 9.17 2.67
C THR A 46 -1.48 8.44 1.47
N ILE A 47 -1.34 8.99 0.25
CA ILE A 47 -1.74 8.26 -0.98
C ILE A 47 -0.64 7.26 -1.34
N LEU A 48 -1.03 5.99 -1.54
CA LEU A 48 -0.13 4.86 -1.77
C LEU A 48 -0.53 4.09 -3.04
N GLU A 49 0.46 3.64 -3.80
CA GLU A 49 0.31 2.58 -4.82
C GLU A 49 0.70 1.25 -4.19
N VAL A 50 -0.20 0.29 -4.15
CA VAL A 50 -0.02 -1.00 -3.48
C VAL A 50 -0.20 -2.13 -4.49
N LEU A 51 0.67 -3.13 -4.44
CA LEU A 51 0.59 -4.33 -5.28
C LEU A 51 -0.14 -5.45 -4.53
N GLY A 52 -1.30 -5.85 -5.02
CA GLY A 52 -2.08 -6.98 -4.50
C GLY A 52 -1.52 -8.34 -4.91
N ILE A 53 -1.85 -9.37 -4.14
CA ILE A 53 -1.59 -10.78 -4.48
C ILE A 53 -2.57 -11.21 -5.57
N SER A 54 -2.08 -11.94 -6.57
CA SER A 54 -2.90 -12.49 -7.65
C SER A 54 -4.10 -13.27 -7.12
N ASN A 55 -5.24 -13.16 -7.80
CA ASN A 55 -6.52 -13.79 -7.46
C ASN A 55 -7.17 -13.28 -6.15
N SER A 56 -6.63 -12.23 -5.51
CA SER A 56 -7.35 -11.52 -4.46
C SER A 56 -8.45 -10.65 -5.07
N THR A 57 -9.58 -10.54 -4.39
CA THR A 57 -10.62 -9.56 -4.71
C THR A 57 -10.42 -8.30 -3.88
N PHE A 58 -10.80 -7.13 -4.38
CA PHE A 58 -10.75 -5.88 -3.62
C PHE A 58 -12.04 -5.10 -3.83
N GLU A 59 -12.43 -4.33 -2.83
CA GLU A 59 -13.58 -3.44 -2.87
C GLU A 59 -13.15 -2.01 -2.54
N ILE A 60 -13.76 -1.02 -3.21
CA ILE A 60 -13.53 0.39 -2.85
C ILE A 60 -14.02 0.62 -1.42
N GLY A 61 -13.18 1.26 -0.59
CA GLY A 61 -13.41 1.45 0.84
C GLY A 61 -12.95 0.29 1.72
N GLU A 62 -12.47 -0.82 1.15
CA GLU A 62 -11.92 -1.93 1.93
C GLU A 62 -10.69 -1.48 2.74
N LYS A 63 -10.66 -1.81 4.03
CA LYS A 63 -9.46 -1.66 4.88
C LYS A 63 -8.50 -2.81 4.62
N ILE A 64 -7.32 -2.49 4.12
CA ILE A 64 -6.24 -3.45 3.83
C ILE A 64 -5.07 -3.24 4.80
N TYR A 65 -4.48 -4.35 5.25
CA TYR A 65 -3.26 -4.33 6.04
C TYR A 65 -2.04 -4.28 5.12
N ILE A 66 -1.21 -3.25 5.32
CA ILE A 66 -0.01 -2.94 4.51
C ILE A 66 1.27 -2.92 5.36
N GLY A 67 1.18 -3.34 6.62
CA GLY A 67 2.30 -3.44 7.54
C GLY A 67 3.41 -4.38 7.09
N LYS A 68 4.50 -4.41 7.84
CA LYS A 68 5.75 -5.04 7.38
C LYS A 68 5.65 -6.55 7.18
N THR A 69 4.96 -7.28 8.06
CA THR A 69 4.87 -8.76 8.07
C THR A 69 3.43 -9.22 7.95
N ASP A 70 3.21 -10.50 7.62
CA ASP A 70 1.90 -11.19 7.71
C ASP A 70 0.77 -10.58 6.87
N ARG A 71 1.12 -9.94 5.76
CA ARG A 71 0.16 -9.47 4.76
C ARG A 71 -0.52 -10.64 4.06
N THR A 72 -1.84 -10.60 3.95
CA THR A 72 -2.64 -11.68 3.37
C THR A 72 -3.10 -11.40 1.94
N LYS A 73 -3.32 -10.11 1.60
CA LYS A 73 -3.77 -9.67 0.27
C LYS A 73 -2.74 -8.81 -0.46
N ILE A 74 -1.71 -8.35 0.23
CA ILE A 74 -0.75 -7.35 -0.25
C ILE A 74 0.63 -7.98 -0.44
N LEU A 75 1.19 -7.81 -1.63
CA LEU A 75 2.52 -8.29 -2.00
C LEU A 75 3.61 -7.24 -1.76
N SER A 76 3.34 -5.97 -2.08
CA SER A 76 4.29 -4.87 -1.93
C SER A 76 3.56 -3.54 -1.77
N VAL A 77 4.24 -2.58 -1.14
CA VAL A 77 3.82 -1.18 -0.93
C VAL A 77 4.97 -0.30 -1.40
#